data_AF-F9ZJX3-F1
#
_entry.id   AF-F9ZJX3-F1
#
_cell.length_a   1.000
_cell.length_b   1.000
_cell.length_c   1.000
_cell.angle_alpha   90.00
_cell.angle_beta   90.00
_cell.angle_gamma   90.00
#
_symmetry.space_group_name_H-M   'P 1'
#
loop_
_entity.id
_entity.type
_entity.pdbx_description
1 polymer ?
#
loop_
_entity_poly.entity_id
_entity_poly.type
_entity_poly.pdbx_seq_one_letter_code
_entity_poly.pdbx_strand_id
1 'polypeptide(L)'
;MATFSIDLSSLDGNNGFRLDGEGRSGHSVSNAGDVNGDGFDDVIVGAIWNNSNGDGSGSSYVVFGKASSFSAAMNLSSLDGSNGFRLDGEATGDYSGDSVSNAGDVKAMALMIWSSVLGELIQVGVCPVRVM
;
A
#
# COMPACT_ATOMS: atom_id res chain seq x y z
N MET A 1 -15.35 30.00 13.03
CA MET A 1 -14.52 28.78 12.92
C MET A 1 -13.29 29.16 12.12
N ALA A 2 -12.07 28.95 12.63
CA ALA A 2 -10.88 29.23 11.84
C ALA A 2 -10.79 28.20 10.71
N THR A 3 -10.80 28.64 9.46
CA THR A 3 -10.51 27.78 8.31
C THR A 3 -9.01 27.56 8.26
N PHE A 4 -8.55 26.40 8.68
CA PHE A 4 -7.15 25.99 8.50
C PHE A 4 -7.00 25.51 7.05
N SER A 5 -6.60 26.42 6.16
CA SER A 5 -6.14 26.05 4.83
C SER A 5 -4.63 25.82 4.91
N ILE A 6 -4.19 24.63 4.53
CA ILE A 6 -2.76 24.35 4.35
C ILE A 6 -2.37 24.83 2.95
N ASP A 7 -1.31 25.63 2.88
CA ASP A 7 -0.64 25.89 1.61
C ASP A 7 0.26 24.69 1.28
N LEU A 8 0.02 24.04 0.14
CA LEU A 8 0.79 22.87 -0.28
C LEU A 8 2.28 23.20 -0.48
N SER A 9 2.62 24.46 -0.77
CA SER A 9 4.00 24.91 -0.88
C SER A 9 4.70 25.04 0.48
N SER A 10 3.94 25.07 1.58
CA SER A 10 4.48 25.10 2.95
C SER A 10 4.79 23.72 3.50
N LEU A 11 4.45 22.64 2.77
CA LEU A 11 4.73 21.28 3.20
C LEU A 11 6.24 21.03 3.22
N ASP A 12 6.72 20.39 4.28
CA ASP A 12 8.15 20.10 4.47
C ASP A 12 8.44 18.63 4.85
N GLY A 13 7.40 17.80 4.95
CA GLY A 13 7.50 16.41 5.40
C GLY A 13 7.30 16.22 6.90
N ASN A 14 7.50 17.27 7.70
CA ASN A 14 7.24 17.26 9.15
C ASN A 14 5.83 17.76 9.47
N ASN A 15 5.35 18.74 8.71
CA ASN A 15 3.98 19.27 8.82
C ASN A 15 2.99 18.61 7.84
N GLY A 16 3.46 17.67 7.02
CA GLY A 16 2.70 16.95 6.01
C GLY A 16 3.49 16.79 4.71
N PHE A 17 2.93 16.02 3.78
CA PHE A 17 3.49 15.80 2.45
C PHE A 17 2.37 15.61 1.44
N ARG A 18 2.69 15.77 0.16
CA ARG A 18 1.79 15.48 -0.96
C ARG A 18 2.32 14.30 -1.79
N LEU A 19 1.38 13.52 -2.31
CA LEU A 19 1.65 12.47 -3.28
C LEU A 19 1.31 12.97 -4.68
N ASP A 20 2.30 12.98 -5.55
CA ASP A 20 2.16 13.42 -6.93
C ASP A 20 2.08 12.20 -7.83
N GLY A 21 1.01 12.09 -8.60
CA GLY A 21 0.85 10.98 -9.53
C GLY A 21 0.02 11.35 -10.75
N GLU A 22 0.05 10.46 -11.73
CA GLU A 22 -0.64 10.61 -13.00
C GLU A 22 -2.05 9.97 -12.95
N GLY A 23 -2.86 10.19 -13.98
CA GLY A 23 -4.05 9.34 -14.20
C GLY A 23 -5.14 9.43 -13.12
N ARG A 24 -5.35 10.63 -12.55
CA ARG A 24 -6.21 10.86 -11.38
C ARG A 24 -5.79 10.04 -10.15
N SER A 25 -4.49 9.95 -9.90
CA SER A 25 -3.98 9.46 -8.63
C SER A 25 -4.67 10.15 -7.44
N GLY A 26 -5.11 9.37 -6.46
CA GLY A 26 -5.94 9.84 -5.36
C GLY A 26 -7.44 9.74 -5.64
N HIS A 27 -7.86 9.09 -6.72
CA HIS A 27 -9.28 8.80 -7.00
C HIS A 27 -9.92 7.98 -5.88
N SER A 28 -9.21 6.99 -5.39
CA SER A 28 -9.56 6.19 -4.22
C SER A 28 -8.32 6.03 -3.34
N VAL A 29 -8.50 6.04 -2.01
CA VAL A 29 -7.41 5.91 -1.04
C VAL A 29 -7.89 5.08 0.13
N SER A 30 -7.04 4.16 0.61
CA SER A 30 -7.29 3.39 1.82
C SER A 30 -5.98 3.13 2.56
N ASN A 31 -6.08 2.85 3.86
CA ASN A 31 -5.02 2.18 4.59
C ASN A 31 -4.87 0.75 4.02
N ALA A 32 -3.63 0.30 3.82
CA ALA A 32 -3.28 -1.02 3.27
C ALA A 32 -2.78 -2.01 4.35
N GLY A 33 -2.65 -1.57 5.60
CA GLY A 33 -1.94 -2.25 6.67
C GLY A 33 -0.42 -2.20 6.47
N ASP A 34 0.32 -2.89 7.31
CA ASP A 34 1.77 -3.07 7.16
C ASP A 34 2.05 -4.20 6.14
N VAL A 35 2.25 -3.84 4.87
CA VAL A 35 2.44 -4.78 3.76
C VAL A 35 3.87 -5.32 3.73
N ASN A 36 4.84 -4.52 4.16
CA ASN A 36 6.27 -4.88 4.10
C ASN A 36 6.81 -5.48 5.43
N GLY A 37 6.01 -5.48 6.50
CA GLY A 37 6.35 -6.05 7.80
C GLY A 37 7.30 -5.20 8.64
N ASP A 38 7.34 -3.88 8.42
CA ASP A 38 8.26 -2.97 9.12
C ASP A 38 7.66 -2.32 10.39
N GLY A 39 6.38 -2.61 10.66
CA GLY A 39 5.63 -2.11 11.80
C GLY A 39 4.93 -0.77 11.57
N PHE A 40 4.94 -0.23 10.34
CA PHE A 40 4.21 0.98 9.96
C PHE A 40 3.10 0.65 8.96
N ASP A 41 1.92 1.24 9.17
CA ASP A 41 0.82 1.09 8.21
C ASP A 41 1.15 1.79 6.88
N ASP A 42 0.89 1.10 5.79
CA ASP A 42 1.04 1.56 4.42
C ASP A 42 -0.27 2.15 3.87
N VAL A 43 -0.15 2.87 2.75
CA VAL A 43 -1.29 3.49 2.06
C VAL A 43 -1.40 2.95 0.64
N ILE A 44 -2.61 2.61 0.23
CA ILE A 44 -2.93 2.32 -1.17
C ILE A 44 -3.67 3.49 -1.81
N VAL A 45 -3.23 3.89 -3.00
CA VAL A 45 -3.75 5.01 -3.79
C VAL A 45 -4.15 4.51 -5.18
N GLY A 46 -5.41 4.66 -5.53
CA GLY A 46 -5.94 4.35 -6.86
C GLY A 46 -5.80 5.51 -7.84
N ALA A 47 -5.49 5.17 -9.09
CA ALA A 47 -5.36 6.06 -10.24
C ALA A 47 -6.05 5.45 -11.47
N ILE A 48 -7.38 5.48 -11.44
CA ILE A 48 -8.26 4.82 -12.41
C ILE A 48 -8.00 5.19 -13.89
N TRP A 49 -7.44 6.36 -14.18
CA TRP A 49 -7.13 6.84 -15.54
C TRP A 49 -5.62 6.87 -15.81
N ASN A 50 -4.83 6.11 -15.07
CA ASN A 50 -3.44 5.91 -15.44
C ASN A 50 -3.38 5.07 -16.72
N ASN A 51 -2.82 5.65 -17.78
CA ASN A 51 -2.81 5.05 -19.12
C ASN A 51 -1.49 4.36 -19.45
N SER A 52 -0.74 3.87 -18.45
CA SER A 52 0.56 3.21 -18.68
C SER A 52 0.47 2.00 -19.60
N ASN A 53 -0.65 1.27 -19.60
CA ASN A 53 -0.87 0.05 -20.39
C ASN A 53 -2.08 0.14 -21.35
N GLY A 54 -2.56 1.35 -21.64
CA GLY A 54 -3.70 1.59 -22.51
C GLY A 54 -4.70 2.57 -21.91
N ASP A 55 -5.68 3.01 -22.70
CA ASP A 55 -6.65 4.00 -22.21
C ASP A 55 -7.53 3.40 -21.10
N GLY A 56 -7.55 4.06 -19.94
CA GLY A 56 -8.27 3.57 -18.77
C GLY A 56 -7.76 2.23 -18.23
N SER A 57 -6.49 1.85 -18.46
CA SER A 57 -5.92 0.67 -17.79
C SER A 57 -5.95 0.84 -16.26
N GLY A 58 -5.70 2.06 -15.81
CA GLY A 58 -5.59 2.38 -14.40
C GLY A 58 -4.34 1.80 -13.74
N SER A 59 -4.04 2.30 -12.55
CA SER A 59 -3.00 1.77 -11.67
C SER A 59 -3.41 1.96 -10.22
N SER A 60 -2.88 1.12 -9.33
CA SER A 60 -2.87 1.35 -7.89
C SER A 60 -1.42 1.44 -7.40
N TYR A 61 -1.18 2.28 -6.41
CA TYR A 61 0.14 2.49 -5.82
C TYR A 61 0.07 2.14 -4.34
N VAL A 62 1.00 1.31 -3.86
CA VAL A 62 1.21 1.08 -2.44
C VAL A 62 2.43 1.90 -2.04
N VAL A 63 2.26 2.82 -1.09
CA VAL A 63 3.32 3.66 -0.54
C VAL A 63 3.62 3.17 0.86
N PHE A 64 4.88 2.84 1.13
CA PHE A 64 5.27 2.32 2.43
C PHE A 64 5.30 3.40 3.50
N GLY A 65 4.68 3.11 4.64
CA GLY A 65 4.83 3.86 5.87
C GLY A 65 6.26 3.77 6.39
N LYS A 66 6.64 4.71 7.26
CA LYS A 66 7.95 4.69 7.92
C LYS A 66 7.99 5.67 9.10
N ALA A 67 8.92 5.43 10.03
CA ALA A 67 9.18 6.33 11.16
C ALA A 67 9.76 7.69 10.75
N SER A 68 10.55 7.71 9.67
CA SER A 68 11.21 8.92 9.19
C SER A 68 10.24 9.83 8.43
N SER A 69 10.47 11.14 8.45
CA SER A 69 9.65 12.07 7.68
C SER A 69 9.67 11.75 6.18
N PHE A 70 8.56 12.04 5.51
CA PHE A 70 8.50 12.04 4.05
C PHE A 70 9.17 13.31 3.50
N SER A 71 9.45 13.34 2.20
CA SER A 71 9.72 14.62 1.52
C SER A 71 8.41 15.39 1.38
N ALA A 72 8.48 16.73 1.33
CA ALA A 72 7.33 17.59 1.08
C ALA A 72 6.44 17.12 -0.08
N ALA A 73 7.08 16.64 -1.15
CA ALA A 73 6.46 16.01 -2.30
C ALA A 73 7.13 14.68 -2.59
N MET A 74 6.32 13.65 -2.81
CA MET A 74 6.75 12.34 -3.25
C MET A 74 6.04 11.99 -4.56
N ASN A 75 6.80 11.62 -5.58
CA ASN A 75 6.24 11.21 -6.86
C ASN A 75 5.93 9.71 -6.84
N LEU A 76 4.69 9.32 -7.14
CA LEU A 76 4.26 7.93 -7.21
C LEU A 76 4.94 7.17 -8.36
N SER A 77 5.50 7.85 -9.35
CA SER A 77 6.33 7.22 -10.39
C SER A 77 7.74 6.88 -9.91
N SER A 78 8.18 7.34 -8.74
CA SER A 78 9.49 7.01 -8.17
C SER A 78 9.47 5.84 -7.18
N LEU A 79 8.37 5.09 -7.16
CA LEU A 79 8.28 3.89 -6.33
C LEU A 79 9.17 2.77 -6.89
N ASP A 80 10.02 2.17 -6.06
CA ASP A 80 11.10 1.28 -6.49
C ASP A 80 11.18 -0.06 -5.73
N GLY A 81 10.20 -0.35 -4.89
CA GLY A 81 10.16 -1.53 -4.02
C GLY A 81 10.77 -1.31 -2.64
N SER A 82 11.55 -0.24 -2.42
CA SER A 82 12.05 0.13 -1.08
C SER A 82 11.16 1.15 -0.38
N ASN A 83 10.38 1.91 -1.14
CA ASN A 83 9.47 2.96 -0.66
C ASN A 83 8.00 2.70 -1.05
N GLY A 84 7.73 1.56 -1.69
CA GLY A 84 6.42 1.19 -2.20
C GLY A 84 6.52 0.55 -3.59
N PHE A 85 5.38 0.25 -4.20
CA PHE A 85 5.31 -0.35 -5.53
C PHE A 85 4.02 0.03 -6.26
N ARG A 86 3.98 -0.26 -7.56
CA ARG A 86 2.83 0.00 -8.44
C ARG A 86 2.22 -1.30 -8.92
N LEU A 87 0.89 -1.33 -8.99
CA LEU A 87 0.05 -2.37 -9.55
C LEU A 87 -0.66 -1.80 -10.77
N ASP A 88 -0.23 -2.15 -11.97
CA ASP A 88 -0.83 -1.64 -13.19
C ASP A 88 -2.01 -2.51 -13.63
N GLY A 89 -3.03 -1.90 -14.23
CA GLY A 89 -3.99 -2.63 -15.05
C GLY A 89 -3.28 -3.21 -16.27
N GLU A 90 -3.71 -4.38 -16.73
CA GLU A 90 -3.02 -5.12 -17.80
C GLU A 90 -3.47 -4.65 -19.19
N ALA A 91 -4.71 -4.17 -19.32
CA ALA A 91 -5.29 -3.79 -20.59
C ALA A 91 -6.14 -2.51 -20.53
N THR A 92 -6.48 -2.00 -21.72
CA THR A 92 -7.41 -0.87 -21.89
C THR A 92 -8.76 -1.17 -21.24
N GLY A 93 -9.26 -0.25 -20.41
CA GLY A 93 -10.56 -0.36 -19.75
C GLY A 93 -10.60 -1.25 -18.51
N ASP A 94 -9.46 -1.68 -17.98
CA ASP A 94 -9.40 -2.42 -16.71
C ASP A 94 -9.79 -1.56 -15.50
N TYR A 95 -9.57 -0.24 -15.59
CA TYR A 95 -9.89 0.72 -14.53
C TYR A 95 -9.29 0.35 -13.17
N SER A 96 -8.09 -0.21 -13.16
CA SER A 96 -7.40 -0.56 -11.91
C SER A 96 -7.25 0.68 -11.02
N GLY A 97 -7.55 0.53 -9.73
CA GLY A 97 -7.58 1.66 -8.79
C GLY A 97 -8.86 2.51 -8.83
N ASP A 98 -9.94 2.07 -9.50
CA ASP A 98 -11.27 2.68 -9.35
C ASP A 98 -11.69 2.73 -7.87
N SER A 99 -11.58 1.60 -7.17
CA SER A 99 -11.85 1.46 -5.75
C SER A 99 -10.79 0.61 -5.07
N VAL A 100 -10.31 1.08 -3.92
CA VAL A 100 -9.40 0.36 -3.03
C VAL A 100 -9.97 0.37 -1.62
N SER A 101 -9.77 -0.71 -0.89
CA SER A 101 -10.24 -0.86 0.49
C SER A 101 -9.32 -1.80 1.26
N ASN A 102 -9.17 -1.56 2.55
CA ASN A 102 -8.44 -2.46 3.43
C ASN A 102 -9.16 -3.82 3.49
N ALA A 103 -8.42 -4.91 3.33
CA ALA A 103 -8.92 -6.28 3.47
C ALA A 103 -8.92 -6.78 4.92
N GLY A 104 -8.34 -6.03 5.84
CA GLY A 104 -8.03 -6.45 7.19
C GLY A 104 -6.86 -7.45 7.21
N ASP A 105 -6.75 -8.19 8.32
CA ASP A 105 -5.72 -9.21 8.47
C ASP A 105 -6.05 -10.44 7.62
N VAL A 106 -5.47 -10.51 6.42
CA VAL A 106 -5.55 -11.68 5.55
C VAL A 106 -4.33 -12.58 5.78
N LYS A 107 -4.23 -13.21 6.96
CA LYS A 107 -3.15 -14.15 7.24
C LYS A 107 -3.49 -15.52 6.71
N ALA A 108 -2.53 -16.16 6.04
CA ALA A 108 -2.60 -17.60 5.82
C ALA A 108 -2.60 -18.29 7.18
N MET A 109 -3.66 -19.03 7.49
CA MET A 109 -3.71 -19.87 8.69
C MET A 109 -2.56 -20.88 8.62
N ALA A 110 -1.79 -21.02 9.70
CA ALA A 110 -0.74 -22.02 9.78
C ALA A 110 -1.34 -23.42 9.54
N LEU A 111 -0.85 -24.12 8.52
CA LEU A 111 -1.22 -25.52 8.30
C LEU A 111 -0.56 -26.34 9.39
N MET A 112 -1.34 -26.89 10.31
CA MET A 112 -0.86 -27.78 11.37
C MET A 112 -1.16 -29.23 11.01
N ILE A 113 -0.17 -30.12 11.13
CA ILE A 113 -0.35 -31.58 11.05
C ILE A 113 -0.09 -32.22 12.40
N TRP A 114 -0.93 -33.17 12.79
CA TRP A 114 -0.68 -33.97 13.99
C TRP A 114 0.47 -34.94 13.72
N SER A 115 1.54 -34.84 14.50
CA SER A 115 2.62 -35.82 14.48
C SER A 115 2.34 -36.91 15.48
N SER A 116 2.10 -38.13 14.99
CA SER A 116 2.02 -39.31 15.86
C SER A 116 3.36 -39.66 16.50
N VAL A 117 4.47 -39.11 15.98
CA VAL A 117 5.83 -39.32 16.51
C VAL A 117 6.10 -38.39 17.69
N LEU A 118 5.67 -37.13 17.61
CA LEU A 118 5.88 -36.14 18.67
C LEU A 118 4.70 -36.02 19.63
N GLY A 119 3.51 -36.52 19.25
CA GLY A 119 2.30 -36.42 20.06
C GLY A 119 1.70 -35.00 20.12
N GLU A 120 1.99 -34.16 19.12
CA GLU A 120 1.55 -32.76 19.08
C GLU A 120 1.29 -32.27 17.64
N LEU A 121 0.62 -31.13 17.52
CA LEU A 121 0.42 -30.43 16.25
C LEU A 121 1.73 -29.73 15.84
N ILE A 122 2.25 -30.06 14.66
CA ILE A 122 3.42 -29.42 14.05
C ILE A 122 2.96 -28.48 12.93
N GLN A 123 3.43 -27.24 12.93
CA GLN A 123 3.23 -26.31 11.83
C GLN A 123 4.08 -26.72 10.61
N VAL A 124 3.43 -27.09 9.51
CA VAL A 124 4.06 -27.37 8.20
C VAL A 124 3.86 -26.16 7.31
N GLY A 125 4.86 -25.28 7.28
CA GLY A 125 4.84 -24.06 6.48
C GLY A 125 4.68 -22.82 7.34
N VAL A 126 5.63 -21.90 7.24
CA VAL A 126 5.60 -20.61 7.93
C VAL A 126 4.58 -19.68 7.27
N CYS A 127 3.65 -19.14 8.05
CA CYS A 127 3.54 -17.69 8.14
C CYS A 127 4.31 -17.33 9.41
N PRO A 128 5.43 -16.60 9.36
CA PRO A 128 6.27 -16.41 10.52
C PRO A 128 5.63 -15.34 11.42
N VAL A 129 4.99 -15.76 12.50
CA VAL A 129 4.89 -14.91 13.69
C VAL A 129 5.48 -15.70 14.83
N ARG A 130 6.78 -15.48 15.01
CA ARG A 130 7.50 -15.86 16.22
C ARG A 130 7.11 -14.85 17.30
N VAL A 131 6.25 -15.24 18.23
CA VAL A 131 6.14 -14.53 19.51
C VAL A 131 6.90 -15.36 20.55
N MET A 132 7.75 -14.67 21.30
CA MET A 132 8.56 -15.19 22.41
C MET A 132 7.68 -15.79 23.51
#